data_AF-A0A2V7DHW6-F1
#
_entry.id   AF-A0A2V7DHW6-F1
#
_cell.length_a   1.000
_cell.length_b   1.000
_cell.length_c   1.000
_cell.angle_alpha   90.00
_cell.angle_beta   90.00
_cell.angle_gamma   90.00
#
_symmetry.space_group_name_H-M   'P 1'
#
loop_
_entity.id
_entity.type
_entity.pdbx_description
1 polymer ?
#
loop_
_entity_poly.entity_id
_entity_poly.type
_entity_poly.pdbx_seq_one_letter_code
_entity_poly.pdbx_strand_id
1 'polypeptide(L)'
;MGFFASAAYYAMSAVLLLTGVWLLTRWPAPAGRLAAMACFSLLSLTRAHLVPMVPFVLVYLLILAPDLRERAMLLLVTALPPVVFLVWHPDHIKILAYVPLLDRLVEPLGYRSLLVMGAEDMIPEGRWMPGLVWFVKRHFFWLLATAGLVVAWVVAARRRPDDAGAGPRLAGGTLFVAALAVYTLAAQFAMITIYPKVVAAWSATFAPLWAVVLGCAAAALLAPPAAPAVRAAVAILLAGVFLLSPTFARHAAMPRPLPPETTLTLLARDAATIRTVVPPGARVFLLGSPIPTYVAEVSPYVRQIFGVWTFVPSHDDFVVQRSGLWGPHQVEEWLGHDAPYAVVEPDRLRALRTIGSYTTLIDRIQVLLERHFSLVAIAGHPPWTPLLYVYAREAAPKSGPRSPGQP
;
A
#
# COMPACT_ATOMS: atom_id res chain seq x y z
N MET A 1 -10.89 0.40 7.73
CA MET A 1 -9.75 0.66 6.82
C MET A 1 -10.22 0.86 5.36
N GLY A 2 -11.19 1.76 5.11
CA GLY A 2 -11.77 1.95 3.76
C GLY A 2 -11.64 3.38 3.18
N PHE A 3 -11.14 4.35 3.95
CA PHE A 3 -11.05 5.75 3.50
C PHE A 3 -9.96 5.96 2.45
N PHE A 4 -8.84 5.25 2.60
CA PHE A 4 -7.86 5.07 1.53
C PHE A 4 -8.20 3.79 0.81
N ALA A 5 -9.30 3.79 0.05
CA ALA A 5 -9.53 2.73 -0.92
C ALA A 5 -8.23 2.53 -1.72
N SER A 6 -7.87 1.29 -2.00
CA SER A 6 -6.73 0.89 -2.84
C SER A 6 -6.77 1.48 -4.26
N ALA A 7 -7.77 2.31 -4.58
CA ALA A 7 -7.79 3.27 -5.67
C ALA A 7 -6.53 4.15 -5.60
N ALA A 8 -5.56 3.70 -6.38
CA ALA A 8 -4.22 4.19 -6.33
C ALA A 8 -4.10 5.57 -7.00
N TYR A 9 -4.27 6.67 -6.25
CA TYR A 9 -4.10 8.04 -6.75
C TYR A 9 -2.62 8.43 -6.97
N TYR A 10 -1.84 7.60 -7.67
CA TYR A 10 -0.41 7.85 -7.94
C TYR A 10 -0.21 9.14 -8.73
N ALA A 11 -1.08 9.44 -9.71
CA ALA A 11 -1.01 10.67 -10.49
C ALA A 11 -1.23 11.92 -9.63
N MET A 12 -2.30 11.93 -8.82
CA MET A 12 -2.58 13.05 -7.89
C MET A 12 -1.44 13.26 -6.89
N SER A 13 -0.91 12.16 -6.32
CA SER A 13 0.22 12.21 -5.40
C SER A 13 1.46 12.81 -6.06
N ALA A 14 1.77 12.39 -7.29
CA ALA A 14 2.89 12.94 -8.06
C ALA A 14 2.70 14.43 -8.40
N VAL A 15 1.48 14.84 -8.76
CA VAL A 15 1.15 16.25 -9.03
C VAL A 15 1.37 17.10 -7.78
N LEU A 16 0.74 16.74 -6.65
CA LEU A 16 0.91 17.47 -5.38
C LEU A 16 2.38 17.54 -4.97
N LEU A 17 3.10 16.43 -5.09
CA LEU A 17 4.52 16.34 -4.73
C LEU A 17 5.40 17.26 -5.60
N LEU A 18 5.25 17.18 -6.93
CA LEU A 18 6.05 17.99 -7.86
C LEU A 18 5.66 19.47 -7.81
N THR A 19 4.37 19.79 -7.66
CA THR A 19 3.90 21.17 -7.46
C THR A 19 4.46 21.76 -6.16
N GLY A 20 4.43 21.01 -5.06
CA GLY A 20 5.04 21.44 -3.79
C GLY A 20 6.53 21.73 -3.92
N VAL A 21 7.29 20.82 -4.54
CA VAL A 21 8.72 21.03 -4.82
C VAL A 21 8.96 22.23 -5.73
N TRP A 22 8.16 22.37 -6.79
CA TRP A 22 8.29 23.48 -7.73
C TRP A 22 8.02 24.83 -7.03
N LEU A 23 6.97 24.92 -6.22
CA LEU A 23 6.64 26.12 -5.45
C LEU A 23 7.79 26.51 -4.51
N LEU A 24 8.35 25.55 -3.76
CA LEU A 24 9.49 25.81 -2.88
C LEU A 24 10.74 26.30 -3.60
N THR A 25 10.99 25.77 -4.79
CA THR A 25 12.24 26.03 -5.51
C THR A 25 12.16 27.24 -6.43
N ARG A 26 10.98 27.55 -6.97
CA ARG A 26 10.77 28.65 -7.94
C ARG A 26 10.07 29.87 -7.35
N TRP A 27 9.33 29.72 -6.24
CA TRP A 27 8.62 30.82 -5.60
C TRP A 27 8.91 30.88 -4.09
N PRO A 28 10.12 31.31 -3.68
CA PRO A 28 10.56 31.27 -2.27
C PRO A 28 9.91 32.32 -1.35
N ALA A 29 8.93 33.08 -1.85
CA ALA A 29 8.18 34.05 -1.08
C ALA A 29 7.28 33.37 -0.03
N PRO A 30 6.86 34.07 1.05
CA PRO A 30 6.01 33.49 2.10
C PRO A 30 4.75 32.81 1.54
N ALA A 31 4.08 33.43 0.56
CA ALA A 31 2.92 32.85 -0.11
C ALA A 31 3.24 31.51 -0.82
N GLY A 32 4.39 31.41 -1.48
CA GLY A 32 4.83 30.19 -2.15
C GLY A 32 5.19 29.08 -1.17
N ARG A 33 5.77 29.41 0.00
CA ARG A 33 6.03 28.45 1.09
C ARG A 33 4.74 27.90 1.70
N LEU A 34 3.76 28.76 1.94
CA LEU A 34 2.43 28.36 2.42
C LEU A 34 1.73 27.47 1.39
N ALA A 35 1.76 27.85 0.11
CA ALA A 35 1.19 27.05 -0.97
C ALA A 35 1.87 25.68 -1.10
N ALA A 36 3.20 25.63 -0.99
CA ALA A 36 3.93 24.37 -0.98
C ALA A 36 3.55 23.50 0.22
N MET A 37 3.50 24.07 1.43
CA MET A 37 3.07 23.35 2.62
C MET A 37 1.66 22.78 2.43
N ALA A 38 0.73 23.54 1.85
CA ALA A 38 -0.60 23.06 1.53
C ALA A 38 -0.58 21.83 0.60
N CYS A 39 0.25 21.85 -0.46
CA CYS A 39 0.43 20.68 -1.33
C CYS A 39 0.93 19.45 -0.57
N PHE A 40 1.93 19.61 0.29
CA PHE A 40 2.48 18.51 1.09
C PHE A 40 1.48 18.00 2.13
N SER A 41 0.74 18.89 2.81
CA SER A 41 -0.27 18.51 3.78
C SER A 41 -1.43 17.74 3.15
N LEU A 42 -1.83 18.08 1.93
CA LEU A 42 -2.82 17.30 1.18
C LEU A 42 -2.34 15.87 0.87
N LEU A 43 -1.03 15.59 0.85
CA LEU A 43 -0.53 14.21 0.69
C LEU A 43 -0.94 13.30 1.85
N SER A 44 -1.22 13.86 3.03
CA SER A 44 -1.76 13.08 4.17
C SER A 44 -3.13 12.48 3.87
N LEU A 45 -3.89 13.09 2.94
CA LEU A 45 -5.20 12.64 2.48
C LEU A 45 -5.12 11.75 1.24
N THR A 46 -3.96 11.62 0.59
CA THR A 46 -3.81 10.73 -0.57
C THR A 46 -3.30 9.36 -0.15
N ARG A 47 -2.21 9.29 0.62
CA ARG A 47 -1.62 8.02 1.07
C ARG A 47 -0.96 8.12 2.43
N ALA A 48 -1.28 7.17 3.31
CA ALA A 48 -0.71 7.07 4.65
C ALA A 48 0.82 7.05 4.67
N HIS A 49 1.46 6.45 3.65
CA HIS A 49 2.92 6.39 3.59
C HIS A 49 3.60 7.65 3.09
N LEU A 50 2.87 8.65 2.56
CA LEU A 50 3.47 9.96 2.25
C LEU A 50 3.43 10.92 3.44
N VAL A 51 2.69 10.58 4.50
CA VAL A 51 2.57 11.38 5.72
C VAL A 51 3.92 11.81 6.31
N PRO A 52 4.99 10.97 6.34
CA PRO A 52 6.29 11.40 6.85
C PRO A 52 6.87 12.63 6.14
N MET A 53 6.53 12.87 4.88
CA MET A 53 7.01 14.07 4.17
C MET A 53 6.55 15.36 4.85
N VAL A 54 5.35 15.37 5.44
CA VAL A 54 4.72 16.54 6.05
C VAL A 54 5.58 17.14 7.16
N PRO A 55 5.96 16.41 8.23
CA PRO A 55 6.81 16.96 9.29
C PRO A 55 8.20 17.39 8.78
N PHE A 56 8.79 16.68 7.82
CA PHE A 56 10.08 17.09 7.24
C PHE A 56 9.99 18.46 6.56
N VAL A 57 8.98 18.65 5.70
CA VAL A 57 8.76 19.91 4.99
C VAL A 57 8.38 21.03 5.96
N LEU A 58 7.52 20.75 6.94
CA LEU A 58 7.15 21.72 7.96
C LEU A 58 8.39 22.23 8.72
N VAL A 59 9.24 21.33 9.23
CA VAL A 59 10.47 21.72 9.95
C VAL A 59 11.37 22.57 9.06
N TYR A 60 11.57 22.15 7.80
CA TYR A 60 12.35 22.93 6.85
C TYR A 60 11.80 24.35 6.65
N LEU A 61 10.48 24.50 6.48
CA LEU A 61 9.86 25.81 6.28
C LEU A 61 9.84 26.67 7.54
N LEU A 62 9.69 26.07 8.72
CA LEU A 62 9.78 26.78 10.00
C LEU A 62 11.18 27.37 10.23
N ILE A 63 12.23 26.69 9.77
CA ILE A 63 13.61 27.21 9.82
C ILE A 63 13.77 28.42 8.88
N LEU A 64 13.13 28.39 7.71
CA LEU A 64 13.19 29.49 6.74
C LEU A 64 12.26 30.67 7.05
N ALA A 65 11.22 30.45 7.87
CA ALA A 65 10.23 31.46 8.20
C ALA A 65 10.85 32.57 9.08
N PRO A 66 10.87 33.84 8.60
CA PRO A 66 11.54 34.95 9.27
C PRO A 66 10.75 35.46 10.49
N ASP A 67 9.42 35.30 10.51
CA ASP A 67 8.56 35.85 11.54
C ASP A 67 7.57 34.84 12.14
N LEU A 68 6.99 35.18 13.29
CA LEU A 68 6.04 34.34 14.02
C LEU A 68 4.72 34.13 13.28
N ARG A 69 4.31 35.11 12.44
CA ARG A 69 3.05 35.03 11.69
C ARG A 69 3.14 33.95 10.63
N GLU A 70 4.23 33.92 9.86
CA GLU A 70 4.49 32.89 8.85
C GLU A 70 4.57 31.51 9.52
N ARG A 71 5.26 31.39 10.66
CA ARG A 71 5.34 30.12 11.43
C ARG A 71 3.96 29.63 11.88
N ALA A 72 3.12 30.52 12.41
CA ALA A 72 1.75 30.18 12.81
C ALA A 72 0.90 29.74 11.62
N MET A 73 1.01 30.42 10.49
CA MET A 73 0.31 30.06 9.25
C MET A 73 0.77 28.70 8.70
N LEU A 74 2.08 28.40 8.76
CA LEU A 74 2.62 27.09 8.37
C LEU A 74 2.05 25.96 9.23
N LEU A 75 1.99 26.15 10.56
CA LEU A 75 1.37 25.19 11.47
C LEU A 75 -0.12 24.98 11.16
N LEU A 76 -0.86 26.07 10.94
CA LEU A 76 -2.28 26.03 10.59
C LEU A 76 -2.54 25.28 9.29
N VAL A 77 -1.82 25.63 8.21
CA VAL A 77 -1.92 24.96 6.90
C VAL A 77 -1.55 23.48 7.03
N THR A 78 -0.60 23.16 7.91
CA THR A 78 -0.18 21.77 8.13
C THR A 78 -1.27 20.93 8.78
N ALA A 79 -1.89 21.47 9.83
CA ALA A 79 -2.91 20.77 10.60
C ALA A 79 -4.28 20.76 9.91
N LEU A 80 -4.56 21.71 9.01
CA LEU A 80 -5.90 21.89 8.45
C LEU A 80 -6.42 20.63 7.72
N PRO A 81 -5.70 20.01 6.75
CA PRO A 81 -6.22 18.81 6.08
C PRO A 81 -6.53 17.63 7.02
N PRO A 82 -5.63 17.19 7.93
CA PRO A 82 -5.95 16.08 8.83
C PRO A 82 -7.03 16.44 9.85
N VAL A 83 -7.10 17.69 10.34
CA VAL A 83 -8.17 18.10 11.26
C VAL A 83 -9.52 18.12 10.57
N VAL A 84 -9.61 18.73 9.37
CA VAL A 84 -10.85 18.73 8.58
C VAL A 84 -11.28 17.31 8.27
N PHE A 85 -10.35 16.43 7.90
CA PHE A 85 -10.64 15.01 7.71
C PHE A 85 -11.23 14.40 8.99
N LEU A 86 -10.57 14.51 10.14
CA LEU A 86 -11.05 13.90 11.38
C LEU A 86 -12.42 14.43 11.84
N VAL A 87 -12.72 15.71 11.61
CA VAL A 87 -14.01 16.33 11.99
C VAL A 87 -15.12 16.04 10.98
N TRP A 88 -14.78 15.75 9.71
CA TRP A 88 -15.76 15.54 8.64
C TRP A 88 -16.72 14.36 8.89
N HIS A 89 -16.24 13.29 9.54
CA HIS A 89 -17.05 12.12 9.84
C HIS A 89 -16.57 11.43 11.12
N PRO A 90 -17.46 11.03 12.05
CA PRO A 90 -17.07 10.42 13.32
C PRO A 90 -16.21 9.16 13.16
N ASP A 91 -16.49 8.34 12.15
CA ASP A 91 -15.70 7.13 11.88
C ASP A 91 -14.27 7.39 11.38
N HIS A 92 -13.88 8.64 11.08
CA HIS A 92 -12.50 8.96 10.74
C HIS A 92 -11.57 8.82 11.94
N ILE A 93 -12.08 9.03 13.17
CA ILE A 93 -11.28 8.98 14.38
C ILE A 93 -10.63 7.62 14.61
N LYS A 94 -11.21 6.54 14.08
CA LYS A 94 -10.64 5.18 14.17
C LYS A 94 -9.24 5.06 13.57
N ILE A 95 -8.83 5.97 12.69
CA ILE A 95 -7.46 5.98 12.15
C ILE A 95 -6.42 6.23 13.24
N LEU A 96 -6.79 6.95 14.30
CA LEU A 96 -5.91 7.21 15.44
C LEU A 96 -5.55 5.93 16.21
N ALA A 97 -6.37 4.87 16.10
CA ALA A 97 -6.06 3.56 16.68
C ALA A 97 -4.78 2.93 16.10
N TYR A 98 -4.31 3.41 14.95
CA TYR A 98 -3.10 2.97 14.27
C TYR A 98 -1.90 3.91 14.50
N VAL A 99 -2.08 5.00 15.24
CA VAL A 99 -1.02 5.97 15.52
C VAL A 99 -0.55 5.76 16.96
N PRO A 100 0.73 5.41 17.20
CA PRO A 100 1.25 5.25 18.55
C PRO A 100 0.98 6.50 19.41
N LEU A 101 0.60 6.28 20.67
CA LEU A 101 0.23 7.31 21.66
C LEU A 101 -1.16 7.93 21.46
N LEU A 102 -1.61 8.11 20.20
CA LEU A 102 -2.95 8.62 19.91
C LEU A 102 -4.03 7.53 19.94
N ASP A 103 -3.62 6.26 19.87
CA ASP A 103 -4.47 5.08 20.04
C ASP A 103 -5.25 5.11 21.37
N ARG A 104 -4.61 5.58 22.44
CA ARG A 104 -5.21 5.72 23.78
C ARG A 104 -6.41 6.66 23.82
N LEU A 105 -6.52 7.60 22.88
CA LEU A 105 -7.65 8.54 22.81
C LEU A 105 -8.92 7.88 22.27
N VAL A 106 -8.77 6.80 21.50
CA VAL A 106 -9.87 6.14 20.80
C VAL A 106 -10.14 4.72 21.30
N GLU A 107 -9.23 4.14 22.09
CA GLU A 107 -9.42 2.87 22.77
C GLU A 107 -10.70 2.84 23.65
N PRO A 108 -11.02 3.88 24.45
CA PRO A 108 -12.27 3.91 25.23
C PRO A 108 -13.54 3.92 24.37
N LEU A 109 -13.43 4.33 23.10
CA LEU A 109 -14.53 4.33 22.14
C LEU A 109 -14.70 2.97 21.42
N GLY A 110 -13.88 1.98 21.78
CA GLY A 110 -13.87 0.63 21.19
C GLY A 110 -13.05 0.51 19.90
N TYR A 111 -12.27 1.53 19.52
CA TYR A 111 -11.41 1.43 18.34
C TYR A 111 -10.03 0.88 18.72
N ARG A 112 -9.62 -0.23 18.10
CA ARG A 112 -8.27 -0.81 18.27
C ARG A 112 -7.66 -1.14 16.91
N SER A 113 -6.32 -1.15 16.84
CA SER A 113 -5.61 -1.60 15.65
C SER A 113 -5.80 -3.10 15.44
N LEU A 114 -6.01 -3.50 14.18
CA LEU A 114 -6.00 -4.93 13.78
C LEU A 114 -4.71 -5.65 14.18
N LEU A 115 -3.58 -4.94 14.26
CA LEU A 115 -2.29 -5.52 14.63
C LEU A 115 -2.34 -6.10 16.05
N VAL A 116 -2.83 -5.30 17.00
CA VAL A 116 -2.99 -5.69 18.41
C VAL A 116 -4.09 -6.76 18.59
N MET A 117 -4.99 -6.91 17.61
CA MET A 117 -6.02 -7.94 17.59
C MET A 117 -5.57 -9.28 16.98
N GLY A 118 -4.27 -9.45 16.73
CA GLY A 118 -3.66 -10.71 16.28
C GLY A 118 -3.26 -10.74 14.81
N ALA A 119 -3.58 -9.71 14.01
CA ALA A 119 -3.14 -9.67 12.61
C ALA A 119 -1.63 -9.41 12.47
N GLU A 120 -0.94 -8.98 13.53
CA GLU A 120 0.53 -8.91 13.56
C GLU A 120 1.17 -10.29 13.35
N ASP A 121 0.56 -11.36 13.86
CA ASP A 121 1.06 -12.74 13.71
C ASP A 121 1.01 -13.24 12.26
N MET A 122 0.21 -12.59 11.40
CA MET A 122 0.20 -12.87 9.97
C MET A 122 1.47 -12.39 9.26
N ILE A 123 2.30 -11.60 9.94
CA ILE A 123 3.47 -10.97 9.34
C ILE A 123 4.72 -11.80 9.69
N PRO A 124 5.34 -12.49 8.73
CA PRO A 124 6.41 -13.43 9.04
C PRO A 124 7.69 -12.72 9.50
N GLU A 125 8.26 -13.19 10.60
CA GLU A 125 9.53 -12.70 11.15
C GLU A 125 10.72 -12.95 10.21
N GLY A 126 11.82 -12.20 10.40
CA GLY A 126 13.11 -12.48 9.76
C GLY A 126 13.22 -12.14 8.27
N ARG A 127 12.30 -11.35 7.70
CA ARG A 127 12.26 -11.06 6.25
C ARG A 127 13.04 -9.84 5.76
N TRP A 128 13.88 -9.24 6.61
CA TRP A 128 14.68 -8.07 6.23
C TRP A 128 15.63 -8.35 5.06
N MET A 129 16.44 -9.40 5.14
CA MET A 129 17.42 -9.68 4.09
C MET A 129 16.74 -10.03 2.74
N PRO A 130 15.74 -10.93 2.68
CA PRO A 130 14.99 -11.16 1.44
C PRO A 130 14.28 -9.91 0.92
N GLY A 131 13.75 -9.06 1.81
CA GLY A 131 13.12 -7.79 1.46
C GLY A 131 14.09 -6.80 0.83
N LEU A 132 15.30 -6.66 1.40
CA LEU A 132 16.37 -5.83 0.87
C LEU A 132 16.86 -6.34 -0.50
N VAL A 133 17.08 -7.65 -0.64
CA VAL A 133 17.44 -8.26 -1.94
C VAL A 133 16.34 -7.98 -2.97
N TRP A 134 15.07 -8.09 -2.59
CA TRP A 134 13.95 -7.77 -3.48
C TRP A 134 13.93 -6.29 -3.86
N PHE A 135 14.17 -5.39 -2.90
CA PHE A 135 14.26 -3.95 -3.13
C PHE A 135 15.37 -3.62 -4.14
N VAL A 136 16.57 -4.15 -3.94
CA VAL A 136 17.72 -3.96 -4.83
C VAL A 136 17.43 -4.51 -6.23
N LYS A 137 16.90 -5.73 -6.33
CA LYS A 137 16.53 -6.34 -7.61
C LYS A 137 15.50 -5.50 -8.36
N ARG A 138 14.49 -4.97 -7.66
CA ARG A 138 13.42 -4.17 -8.26
C ARG A 138 13.90 -2.78 -8.71
N HIS A 139 14.86 -2.19 -8.01
CA HIS A 139 15.36 -0.84 -8.25
C HIS A 139 16.77 -0.82 -8.86
N PHE A 140 17.25 -1.95 -9.40
CA PHE A 140 18.63 -2.12 -9.84
C PHE A 140 19.12 -0.97 -10.73
N PHE A 141 18.36 -0.59 -11.76
CA PHE A 141 18.73 0.49 -12.68
C PHE A 141 18.71 1.88 -12.04
N TRP A 142 17.78 2.14 -11.11
CA TRP A 142 17.76 3.38 -10.34
C TRP A 142 18.97 3.47 -9.41
N LEU A 143 19.32 2.37 -8.74
CA LEU A 143 20.50 2.28 -7.88
C LEU A 143 21.79 2.41 -8.69
N LEU A 144 21.87 1.77 -9.85
CA LEU A 144 23.01 1.85 -10.77
C LEU A 144 23.22 3.28 -11.27
N ALA A 145 22.16 3.96 -11.71
CA ALA A 145 22.22 5.37 -12.10
C ALA A 145 22.66 6.26 -10.93
N THR A 146 22.10 6.04 -9.74
CA THR A 146 22.48 6.78 -8.52
C THR A 146 23.97 6.60 -8.21
N ALA A 147 24.43 5.35 -8.11
CA ALA A 147 25.81 5.02 -7.77
C ALA A 147 26.78 5.57 -8.81
N GLY A 148 26.48 5.40 -10.11
CA GLY A 148 27.32 5.92 -11.18
C GLY A 148 27.39 7.44 -11.22
N LEU A 149 26.27 8.15 -10.97
CA LEU A 149 26.28 9.62 -10.86
C LEU A 149 27.05 10.08 -9.62
N VAL A 150 26.94 9.40 -8.47
CA VAL A 150 27.73 9.71 -7.27
C VAL A 150 29.23 9.53 -7.53
N VAL A 151 29.63 8.42 -8.16
CA VAL A 151 31.03 8.17 -8.52
C VAL A 151 31.53 9.22 -9.50
N ALA A 152 30.77 9.53 -10.55
CA ALA A 152 31.11 10.57 -11.51
C ALA A 152 31.24 11.95 -10.84
N TRP A 153 30.38 12.25 -9.86
CA TRP A 153 30.45 13.48 -9.07
C TRP A 153 31.73 13.57 -8.25
N VAL A 154 32.09 12.49 -7.53
CA VAL A 154 33.33 12.43 -6.75
C VAL A 154 34.56 12.56 -7.65
N VAL A 155 34.57 11.89 -8.80
CA VAL A 155 35.68 11.98 -9.77
C VAL A 155 35.79 13.40 -10.35
N ALA A 156 34.68 14.01 -10.74
CA ALA A 156 34.66 15.39 -11.23
C ALA A 156 35.13 16.39 -10.16
N ALA A 157 34.73 16.17 -8.90
CA ALA A 157 35.16 17.01 -7.78
C ALA A 157 36.64 16.87 -7.43
N ARG A 158 37.25 15.71 -7.69
CA ARG A 158 38.69 15.45 -7.45
C ARG A 158 39.60 15.90 -8.59
N ARG A 159 39.14 15.86 -9.84
CA ARG A 159 39.91 16.26 -11.03
C ARG A 159 39.88 17.77 -11.30
N ARG A 160 39.77 18.59 -10.25
CA ARG A 160 39.73 20.05 -10.38
C ARG A 160 41.12 20.54 -10.83
N PRO A 161 41.21 21.35 -11.89
CA PRO A 161 42.35 22.25 -12.08
C PRO A 161 42.32 23.31 -10.97
N ASP A 162 43.47 23.63 -10.38
CA ASP A 162 43.60 24.54 -9.23
C ASP A 162 43.02 25.96 -9.48
N ASP A 163 42.82 26.37 -10.74
CA ASP A 163 42.32 27.70 -11.11
C ASP A 163 40.81 27.79 -11.39
N ALA A 164 40.05 26.69 -11.36
CA ALA A 164 38.60 26.71 -11.67
C ALA A 164 37.74 26.60 -10.40
N GLY A 165 37.45 27.75 -9.77
CA GLY A 165 36.70 27.88 -8.51
C GLY A 165 35.25 27.37 -8.45
N ALA A 166 34.74 26.69 -9.49
CA ALA A 166 33.40 26.12 -9.49
C ALA A 166 33.41 24.69 -10.03
N GLY A 167 33.42 23.69 -9.13
CA GLY A 167 33.05 22.32 -9.51
C GLY A 167 31.55 22.21 -9.80
N PRO A 168 31.05 21.04 -10.26
CA PRO A 168 29.61 20.82 -10.36
C PRO A 168 28.98 21.06 -8.98
N ARG A 169 27.98 21.95 -8.93
CA ARG A 169 27.22 22.27 -7.72
C ARG A 169 25.76 21.93 -7.96
N LEU A 170 25.18 21.17 -7.04
CA LEU A 170 23.73 21.02 -7.00
C LEU A 170 23.13 22.31 -6.44
N ALA A 171 22.06 22.80 -7.06
CA ALA A 171 21.28 23.88 -6.49
C ALA A 171 20.72 23.46 -5.12
N GLY A 172 20.58 24.42 -4.19
CA GLY A 172 20.04 24.15 -2.85
C GLY A 172 18.67 23.45 -2.90
N GLY A 173 17.84 23.79 -3.89
CA GLY A 173 16.58 23.10 -4.16
C GLY A 173 16.75 21.60 -4.45
N THR A 174 17.75 21.21 -5.24
CA THR A 174 18.02 19.78 -5.53
C THR A 174 18.49 19.03 -4.29
N LEU A 175 19.29 19.67 -3.42
CA LEU A 175 19.71 19.08 -2.15
C LEU A 175 18.52 18.86 -1.21
N PHE A 176 17.58 19.81 -1.14
CA PHE A 176 16.34 19.64 -0.40
C PHE A 176 15.53 18.45 -0.93
N VAL A 177 15.36 18.33 -2.26
CA VAL A 177 14.63 17.21 -2.87
C VAL A 177 15.32 15.87 -2.58
N ALA A 178 16.65 15.83 -2.64
CA ALA A 178 17.42 14.64 -2.29
C ALA A 178 17.24 14.25 -0.81
N ALA A 179 17.34 15.22 0.10
CA ALA A 179 17.12 15.00 1.53
C ALA A 179 15.70 14.50 1.82
N LEU A 180 14.69 15.12 1.20
CA LEU A 180 13.29 14.70 1.33
C LEU A 180 13.08 13.26 0.82
N ALA A 181 13.67 12.90 -0.32
CA ALA A 181 13.55 11.56 -0.87
C ALA A 181 14.24 10.49 0.01
N VAL A 182 15.45 10.76 0.49
CA VAL A 182 16.17 9.88 1.42
C VAL A 182 15.43 9.75 2.74
N TYR A 183 14.97 10.86 3.32
CA TYR A 183 14.19 10.88 4.54
C TYR A 183 12.91 10.05 4.38
N THR A 184 12.17 10.24 3.28
CA THR A 184 10.95 9.49 3.00
C THR A 184 11.25 8.00 2.91
N LEU A 185 12.31 7.61 2.19
CA LEU A 185 12.70 6.20 2.06
C LEU A 185 13.07 5.60 3.42
N ALA A 186 13.88 6.30 4.22
CA ALA A 186 14.23 5.89 5.57
C ALA A 186 12.99 5.75 6.48
N ALA A 187 12.06 6.71 6.40
CA ALA A 187 10.80 6.65 7.12
C ALA A 187 9.96 5.43 6.70
N GLN A 188 9.95 5.02 5.42
CA GLN A 188 9.27 3.78 5.01
C GLN A 188 9.88 2.54 5.66
N PHE A 189 11.22 2.44 5.70
CA PHE A 189 11.88 1.33 6.36
C PHE A 189 11.60 1.31 7.87
N ALA A 190 11.50 2.49 8.50
CA ALA A 190 11.16 2.62 9.91
C ALA A 190 9.67 2.32 10.21
N MET A 191 8.75 2.65 9.31
CA MET A 191 7.32 2.38 9.47
C MET A 191 6.94 0.93 9.16
N ILE A 192 7.62 0.31 8.18
CA ILE A 192 7.31 -1.05 7.70
C ILE A 192 8.42 -2.02 8.11
N THR A 193 8.80 -1.98 9.38
CA THR A 193 9.79 -2.92 9.93
C THR A 193 9.34 -4.37 9.79
N ILE A 194 8.02 -4.57 9.75
CA ILE A 194 7.37 -5.88 9.75
C ILE A 194 7.37 -6.51 8.34
N TYR A 195 7.43 -5.71 7.26
CA TYR A 195 7.43 -6.26 5.89
C TYR A 195 8.19 -5.39 4.86
N PRO A 196 9.53 -5.40 4.89
CA PRO A 196 10.36 -4.47 4.11
C PRO A 196 10.23 -4.64 2.59
N LYS A 197 9.70 -5.78 2.10
CA LYS A 197 9.40 -5.97 0.68
C LYS A 197 8.42 -4.92 0.14
N VAL A 198 7.49 -4.44 0.96
CA VAL A 198 6.49 -3.42 0.56
C VAL A 198 7.12 -2.05 0.33
N VAL A 199 8.24 -1.73 0.97
CA VAL A 199 8.99 -0.49 0.72
C VAL A 199 9.33 -0.36 -0.77
N ALA A 200 9.63 -1.48 -1.44
CA ALA A 200 9.90 -1.50 -2.88
C ALA A 200 8.69 -1.16 -3.76
N ALA A 201 7.46 -1.37 -3.27
CA ALA A 201 6.26 -0.94 -3.98
C ALA A 201 5.93 0.52 -3.66
N TRP A 202 6.12 0.94 -2.41
CA TRP A 202 5.78 2.29 -1.95
C TRP A 202 6.73 3.37 -2.48
N SER A 203 8.01 3.02 -2.72
CA SER A 203 9.00 3.89 -3.36
C SER A 203 8.54 4.48 -4.70
N ALA A 204 7.71 3.75 -5.45
CA ALA A 204 7.13 4.24 -6.70
C ALA A 204 6.32 5.54 -6.51
N THR A 205 5.78 5.78 -5.32
CA THR A 205 4.93 6.94 -5.02
C THR A 205 5.73 8.24 -4.94
N PHE A 206 7.01 8.16 -4.58
CA PHE A 206 7.92 9.31 -4.49
C PHE A 206 9.10 9.22 -5.46
N ALA A 207 9.06 8.26 -6.40
CA ALA A 207 9.99 8.16 -7.52
C ALA A 207 10.19 9.49 -8.30
N PRO A 208 9.18 10.38 -8.45
CA PRO A 208 9.40 11.68 -9.06
C PRO A 208 10.47 12.54 -8.38
N LEU A 209 10.62 12.46 -7.04
CA LEU A 209 11.70 13.18 -6.35
C LEU A 209 13.07 12.64 -6.77
N TRP A 210 13.19 11.32 -6.84
CA TRP A 210 14.44 10.67 -7.27
C TRP A 210 14.77 10.99 -8.72
N ALA A 211 13.77 11.06 -9.60
CA ALA A 211 13.93 11.49 -10.99
C ALA A 211 14.48 12.92 -11.10
N VAL A 212 13.96 13.85 -10.28
CA VAL A 212 14.47 15.24 -10.22
C VAL A 212 15.93 15.26 -9.77
N VAL A 213 16.29 14.51 -8.73
CA VAL A 213 17.67 14.44 -8.21
C VAL A 213 18.62 13.88 -9.27
N LEU A 214 18.28 12.74 -9.88
CA LEU A 214 19.12 12.14 -10.92
C LEU A 214 19.23 13.03 -12.15
N GLY A 215 18.13 13.65 -12.58
CA GLY A 215 18.11 14.57 -13.72
C GLY A 215 18.99 15.80 -13.49
N CYS A 216 18.86 16.45 -12.33
CA CYS A 216 19.70 17.61 -11.98
C CYS A 216 21.18 17.22 -11.83
N ALA A 217 21.48 16.08 -11.20
CA ALA A 217 22.85 15.60 -11.05
C ALA A 217 23.48 15.24 -12.41
N ALA A 218 22.73 14.56 -13.28
CA ALA A 218 23.14 14.28 -14.65
C ALA A 218 23.39 15.56 -15.45
N ALA A 219 22.48 16.54 -15.39
CA ALA A 219 22.62 17.81 -16.09
C ALA A 219 23.89 18.57 -15.66
N ALA A 220 24.15 18.63 -14.34
CA ALA A 220 25.36 19.27 -13.81
C ALA A 220 26.66 18.54 -14.21
N LEU A 221 26.61 17.22 -14.37
CA LEU A 221 27.76 16.40 -14.78
C LEU A 221 27.96 16.33 -16.30
N LEU A 222 26.93 16.59 -17.10
CA LEU A 222 26.98 16.66 -18.56
C LEU A 222 27.33 18.06 -19.06
N ALA A 223 27.20 19.08 -18.22
CA ALA A 223 27.57 20.45 -18.54
C ALA A 223 29.04 20.76 -18.17
N PRO A 224 29.67 21.78 -18.79
CA PRO A 224 30.87 22.39 -18.24
C PRO A 224 30.63 22.83 -16.78
N PRO A 225 31.61 22.67 -15.87
CA PRO A 225 33.03 22.42 -16.12
C PRO A 225 33.45 20.94 -15.99
N ALA A 226 32.53 19.99 -16.00
CA ALA A 226 32.89 18.57 -15.91
C ALA A 226 33.82 18.15 -17.08
N ALA A 227 34.89 17.41 -16.76
CA ALA A 227 35.86 16.96 -17.75
C ALA A 227 35.21 16.10 -18.86
N PRO A 228 35.66 16.17 -20.13
CA PRO A 228 35.05 15.45 -21.25
C PRO A 228 34.88 13.95 -21.02
N ALA A 229 35.88 13.31 -20.39
CA ALA A 229 35.83 11.88 -20.06
C ALA A 229 34.73 11.54 -19.04
N VAL A 230 34.50 12.41 -18.05
CA VAL A 230 33.40 12.23 -17.08
C VAL A 230 32.06 12.40 -17.78
N ARG A 231 31.92 13.41 -18.64
CA ARG A 231 30.69 13.61 -19.44
C ARG A 231 30.38 12.40 -20.31
N ALA A 232 31.37 11.87 -21.02
CA ALA A 232 31.22 10.68 -21.84
C ALA A 232 30.81 9.46 -21.01
N ALA A 233 31.47 9.23 -19.87
CA ALA A 233 31.13 8.13 -18.96
C ALA A 233 29.68 8.25 -18.43
N VAL A 234 29.26 9.45 -18.03
CA VAL A 234 27.88 9.72 -17.57
C VAL A 234 26.88 9.49 -18.71
N ALA A 235 27.16 9.97 -19.92
CA ALA A 235 26.30 9.77 -21.08
C ALA A 235 26.15 8.28 -21.44
N ILE A 236 27.25 7.52 -21.45
CA ILE A 236 27.26 6.08 -21.72
C ILE A 236 26.50 5.33 -20.63
N LEU A 237 26.73 5.65 -19.36
CA LEU A 237 26.01 5.06 -18.23
C LEU A 237 24.50 5.28 -18.37
N LEU A 238 24.07 6.52 -18.58
CA LEU A 238 22.65 6.86 -18.69
C LEU A 238 22.03 6.22 -19.93
N ALA A 239 22.71 6.23 -21.08
CA ALA A 239 22.26 5.53 -22.28
C ALA A 239 22.07 4.03 -22.01
N GLY A 240 23.05 3.37 -21.37
CA GLY A 240 22.94 1.96 -21.00
C GLY A 240 21.77 1.70 -20.04
N VAL A 241 21.58 2.55 -19.02
CA VAL A 241 20.45 2.45 -18.09
C VAL A 241 19.11 2.60 -18.82
N PHE A 242 18.96 3.61 -19.69
CA PHE A 242 17.70 3.83 -20.41
C PHE A 242 17.40 2.75 -21.46
N LEU A 243 18.42 2.20 -22.12
CA LEU A 243 18.26 1.14 -23.11
C LEU A 243 17.98 -0.22 -22.45
N LEU A 244 18.62 -0.53 -21.32
CA LEU A 244 18.50 -1.83 -20.65
C LEU A 244 17.36 -1.87 -19.62
N SER A 245 16.99 -0.76 -18.98
CA SER A 245 15.93 -0.77 -17.96
C SER A 245 14.60 -1.36 -18.45
N PRO A 246 14.12 -1.06 -19.68
CA PRO A 246 12.88 -1.64 -20.20
C PRO A 246 12.91 -3.17 -20.39
N THR A 247 14.09 -3.78 -20.57
CA THR A 247 14.20 -5.25 -20.76
C THR A 247 14.05 -6.00 -19.44
N PHE A 248 14.42 -5.39 -18.32
CA PHE A 248 14.30 -5.95 -16.98
C PHE A 248 13.03 -5.51 -16.23
N ALA A 249 12.59 -4.27 -16.44
CA ALA A 249 11.45 -3.67 -15.75
C ALA A 249 10.48 -3.08 -16.77
N ARG A 250 9.97 -3.94 -17.67
CA ARG A 250 9.03 -3.55 -18.72
C ARG A 250 7.73 -3.02 -18.10
N HIS A 251 7.29 -1.84 -18.54
CA HIS A 251 6.00 -1.29 -18.08
C HIS A 251 4.85 -2.15 -18.60
N ALA A 252 3.83 -2.39 -17.77
CA ALA A 252 2.70 -3.26 -18.11
C ALA A 252 1.88 -2.76 -19.33
N ALA A 253 1.94 -1.46 -19.61
CA ALA A 253 1.27 -0.84 -20.76
C ALA A 253 2.09 -0.90 -22.08
N MET A 254 3.31 -1.46 -22.08
CA MET A 254 4.03 -1.65 -23.33
C MET A 254 3.33 -2.71 -24.19
N PRO A 255 3.15 -2.46 -25.51
CA PRO A 255 2.54 -3.44 -26.40
C PRO A 255 3.27 -4.79 -26.33
N ARG A 256 2.49 -5.86 -26.13
CA ARG A 256 2.96 -7.23 -26.22
C ARG A 256 1.88 -8.08 -26.87
N PRO A 257 2.24 -9.10 -27.66
CA PRO A 257 1.28 -10.12 -28.05
C PRO A 257 0.68 -10.71 -26.78
N LEU A 258 -0.65 -10.74 -26.72
CA LEU A 258 -1.33 -11.37 -25.61
C LEU A 258 -1.18 -12.90 -25.77
N PRO A 259 -0.86 -13.62 -24.68
CA PRO A 259 -0.97 -15.07 -24.71
C PRO A 259 -2.41 -15.48 -25.04
N PRO A 260 -2.63 -16.69 -25.60
CA PRO A 260 -3.98 -17.20 -25.87
C PRO A 260 -4.89 -17.18 -24.65
N GLU A 261 -4.31 -17.40 -23.47
CA GLU A 261 -4.99 -17.26 -22.19
C GLU A 261 -4.39 -16.11 -21.38
N THR A 262 -5.21 -15.12 -21.09
CA THR A 262 -4.86 -13.98 -20.24
C THR A 262 -5.44 -14.17 -18.84
N THR A 263 -4.91 -13.47 -17.84
CA THR A 263 -5.50 -13.44 -16.50
C THR A 263 -6.96 -12.98 -16.53
N LEU A 264 -7.34 -12.11 -17.46
CA LEU A 264 -8.72 -11.67 -17.64
C LEU A 264 -9.63 -12.79 -18.17
N THR A 265 -9.16 -13.58 -19.14
CA THR A 265 -9.94 -14.71 -19.66
C THR A 265 -10.06 -15.82 -18.62
N LEU A 266 -8.99 -16.10 -17.86
CA LEU A 266 -9.04 -17.07 -16.76
C LEU A 266 -9.99 -16.61 -15.65
N LEU A 267 -9.95 -15.34 -15.28
CA LEU A 267 -10.87 -14.74 -14.33
C LEU A 267 -12.33 -14.85 -14.79
N ALA A 268 -12.60 -14.61 -16.09
CA ALA A 268 -13.94 -14.75 -16.65
C ALA A 268 -14.44 -16.20 -16.59
N ARG A 269 -13.55 -17.18 -16.82
CA ARG A 269 -13.87 -18.61 -16.66
C ARG A 269 -14.14 -18.96 -15.21
N ASP A 270 -13.30 -18.53 -14.28
CA ASP A 270 -13.49 -18.76 -12.84
C ASP A 270 -14.84 -18.19 -12.36
N ALA A 271 -15.18 -16.97 -12.79
CA ALA A 271 -16.46 -16.35 -12.50
C ALA A 271 -17.64 -17.09 -13.15
N ALA A 272 -17.47 -17.59 -14.38
CA ALA A 272 -18.48 -18.42 -15.04
C ALA A 272 -18.74 -19.72 -14.27
N THR A 273 -17.69 -20.41 -13.81
CA THR A 273 -17.80 -21.61 -12.96
C THR A 273 -18.51 -21.31 -11.65
N ILE A 274 -18.26 -20.16 -11.01
CA ILE A 274 -19.00 -19.78 -9.80
C ILE A 274 -20.49 -19.55 -10.11
N ARG A 275 -20.80 -18.87 -11.23
CA ARG A 275 -22.20 -18.59 -11.65
C ARG A 275 -23.01 -19.81 -12.01
N THR A 276 -22.39 -20.94 -12.36
CA THR A 276 -23.15 -22.18 -12.63
C THR A 276 -23.73 -22.79 -11.36
N VAL A 277 -23.20 -22.46 -10.18
CA VAL A 277 -23.59 -23.06 -8.90
C VAL A 277 -24.08 -22.05 -7.86
N VAL A 278 -23.71 -20.77 -7.98
CA VAL A 278 -24.15 -19.68 -7.10
C VAL A 278 -24.99 -18.68 -7.89
N PRO A 279 -26.26 -18.44 -7.52
CA PRO A 279 -27.09 -17.42 -8.15
C PRO A 279 -26.48 -16.01 -8.00
N PRO A 280 -26.59 -15.14 -9.02
CA PRO A 280 -26.24 -13.72 -8.89
C PRO A 280 -26.99 -13.08 -7.70
N GLY A 281 -26.30 -12.22 -6.96
CA GLY A 281 -26.81 -11.56 -5.76
C GLY A 281 -26.88 -12.46 -4.51
N ALA A 282 -26.61 -13.76 -4.61
CA ALA A 282 -26.61 -14.64 -3.45
C ALA A 282 -25.53 -14.24 -2.43
N ARG A 283 -25.87 -14.32 -1.15
CA ARG A 283 -24.93 -14.08 -0.06
C ARG A 283 -23.88 -15.18 0.02
N VAL A 284 -22.62 -14.78 0.14
CA VAL A 284 -21.48 -15.71 0.16
C VAL A 284 -20.57 -15.41 1.34
N PHE A 285 -20.23 -16.44 2.13
CA PHE A 285 -19.06 -16.35 3.00
C PHE A 285 -17.79 -16.46 2.16
N LEU A 286 -16.94 -15.44 2.19
CA LEU A 286 -15.72 -15.37 1.41
C LEU A 286 -14.47 -15.41 2.31
N LEU A 287 -13.63 -16.43 2.10
CA LEU A 287 -12.26 -16.48 2.62
C LEU A 287 -11.29 -16.73 1.45
N GLY A 288 -10.99 -15.69 0.67
CA GLY A 288 -10.16 -15.83 -0.54
C GLY A 288 -10.02 -14.53 -1.33
N SER A 289 -9.81 -14.65 -2.64
CA SER A 289 -9.80 -13.50 -3.55
C SER A 289 -11.24 -12.98 -3.80
N PRO A 290 -11.52 -11.67 -3.63
CA PRO A 290 -12.85 -11.10 -3.90
C PRO A 290 -13.11 -10.82 -5.38
N ILE A 291 -12.09 -10.92 -6.24
CA ILE A 291 -12.23 -10.53 -7.65
C ILE A 291 -13.12 -11.51 -8.43
N PRO A 292 -12.91 -12.85 -8.35
CA PRO A 292 -13.76 -13.79 -9.07
C PRO A 292 -15.22 -13.77 -8.61
N THR A 293 -15.46 -13.58 -7.30
CA THR A 293 -16.80 -13.45 -6.74
C THR A 293 -17.49 -12.17 -7.17
N TYR A 294 -16.76 -11.05 -7.22
CA TYR A 294 -17.29 -9.79 -7.77
C TYR A 294 -17.69 -9.94 -9.24
N VAL A 295 -16.84 -10.54 -10.08
CA VAL A 295 -17.13 -10.76 -11.52
C VAL A 295 -18.25 -11.78 -11.73
N ALA A 296 -18.42 -12.72 -10.80
CA ALA A 296 -19.54 -13.65 -10.76
C ALA A 296 -20.85 -13.01 -10.28
N GLU A 297 -20.85 -11.73 -9.91
CA GLU A 297 -22.01 -10.98 -9.38
C GLU A 297 -22.59 -11.59 -8.10
N VAL A 298 -21.78 -12.28 -7.30
CA VAL A 298 -22.21 -12.76 -5.98
C VAL A 298 -21.96 -11.69 -4.92
N SER A 299 -22.59 -11.84 -3.74
CA SER A 299 -22.58 -10.82 -2.68
C SER A 299 -21.82 -11.30 -1.43
N PRO A 300 -20.49 -11.15 -1.38
CA PRO A 300 -19.73 -11.34 -0.15
C PRO A 300 -20.09 -10.32 0.93
N TYR A 301 -19.90 -10.67 2.20
CA TYR A 301 -20.00 -9.70 3.29
C TYR A 301 -18.98 -8.58 3.07
N VAL A 302 -19.41 -7.32 3.22
CA VAL A 302 -18.58 -6.13 2.91
C VAL A 302 -17.21 -6.17 3.60
N ARG A 303 -17.15 -6.68 4.83
CA ARG A 303 -15.89 -6.81 5.59
C ARG A 303 -14.91 -7.77 4.91
N GLN A 304 -15.38 -8.83 4.27
CA GLN A 304 -14.56 -9.84 3.59
C GLN A 304 -14.00 -9.35 2.23
N ILE A 305 -14.59 -8.31 1.62
CA ILE A 305 -14.13 -7.76 0.34
C ILE A 305 -12.73 -7.15 0.46
N PHE A 306 -12.39 -6.60 1.63
CA PHE A 306 -11.05 -6.07 1.91
C PHE A 306 -10.01 -7.17 2.19
N GLY A 307 -10.39 -8.43 2.03
CA GLY A 307 -9.55 -9.60 2.15
C GLY A 307 -9.21 -9.94 3.61
N VAL A 308 -8.19 -10.78 3.76
CA VAL A 308 -7.78 -11.34 5.06
C VAL A 308 -7.27 -10.30 6.06
N TRP A 309 -6.89 -9.09 5.60
CA TRP A 309 -6.41 -8.01 6.47
C TRP A 309 -7.48 -7.43 7.40
N THR A 310 -8.74 -7.82 7.23
CA THR A 310 -9.84 -7.45 8.14
C THR A 310 -10.30 -8.62 9.03
N PHE A 311 -9.67 -9.78 8.87
CA PHE A 311 -9.97 -11.00 9.61
C PHE A 311 -9.04 -11.10 10.82
N VAL A 312 -9.60 -11.10 12.03
CA VAL A 312 -8.85 -11.11 13.29
C VAL A 312 -9.32 -12.25 14.21
N PRO A 313 -8.41 -12.87 14.99
CA PRO A 313 -8.75 -13.93 15.92
C PRO A 313 -9.33 -13.42 17.27
N SER A 314 -9.51 -12.11 17.44
CA SER A 314 -10.02 -11.53 18.68
C SER A 314 -11.47 -11.94 18.98
N HIS A 315 -11.73 -12.31 20.24
CA HIS A 315 -13.06 -12.63 20.77
C HIS A 315 -13.83 -11.41 21.33
N ASP A 316 -13.24 -10.21 21.29
CA ASP A 316 -13.92 -8.99 21.72
C ASP A 316 -14.84 -8.46 20.61
N ASP A 317 -16.07 -8.97 20.58
CA ASP A 317 -17.04 -8.65 19.54
C ASP A 317 -17.35 -7.16 19.43
N PHE A 318 -17.36 -6.44 20.55
CA PHE A 318 -17.61 -5.01 20.56
C PHE A 318 -16.50 -4.28 19.78
N VAL A 319 -15.24 -4.55 20.11
CA VAL A 319 -14.09 -3.92 19.45
C VAL A 319 -13.98 -4.34 17.98
N VAL A 320 -14.21 -5.61 17.69
CA VAL A 320 -14.17 -6.16 16.31
C VAL A 320 -15.22 -5.46 15.43
N GLN A 321 -16.46 -5.36 15.90
CA GLN A 321 -17.53 -4.68 15.17
C GLN A 321 -17.26 -3.19 15.02
N ARG A 322 -16.84 -2.52 16.10
CA ARG A 322 -16.56 -1.08 16.12
C ARG A 322 -15.41 -0.71 15.18
N SER A 323 -14.40 -1.57 15.07
CA SER A 323 -13.25 -1.38 14.19
C SER A 323 -13.53 -1.74 12.72
N GLY A 324 -14.71 -2.29 12.42
CA GLY A 324 -15.10 -2.72 11.08
C GLY A 324 -14.36 -3.99 10.61
N LEU A 325 -13.99 -4.85 11.55
CA LEU A 325 -13.30 -6.11 11.34
C LEU A 325 -14.28 -7.28 11.50
N TRP A 326 -13.80 -8.50 11.28
CA TRP A 326 -14.58 -9.71 11.50
C TRP A 326 -13.71 -10.82 12.07
N GLY A 327 -14.33 -11.72 12.84
CA GLY A 327 -13.64 -12.75 13.60
C GLY A 327 -14.55 -13.90 14.00
N PRO A 328 -14.31 -14.54 15.18
CA PRO A 328 -15.01 -15.74 15.63
C PRO A 328 -16.55 -15.63 15.59
N HIS A 329 -17.14 -14.58 16.15
CA HIS A 329 -18.60 -14.44 16.16
C HIS A 329 -19.19 -14.35 14.75
N GLN A 330 -18.57 -13.58 13.85
CA GLN A 330 -19.05 -13.48 12.47
C GLN A 330 -18.88 -14.79 11.70
N VAL A 331 -17.84 -15.57 12.02
CA VAL A 331 -17.69 -16.92 11.47
C VAL A 331 -18.84 -17.82 11.89
N GLU A 332 -19.21 -17.84 13.18
CA GLU A 332 -20.37 -18.60 13.67
C GLU A 332 -21.67 -18.14 13.02
N GLU A 333 -21.91 -16.83 12.97
CA GLU A 333 -23.12 -16.26 12.39
C GLU A 333 -23.23 -16.60 10.89
N TRP A 334 -22.17 -16.32 10.13
CA TRP A 334 -22.20 -16.42 8.68
C TRP A 334 -22.13 -17.86 8.19
N LEU A 335 -21.23 -18.69 8.72
CA LEU A 335 -21.16 -20.10 8.33
C LEU A 335 -22.16 -20.97 9.09
N GLY A 336 -22.50 -20.65 10.33
CA GLY A 336 -23.49 -21.42 11.09
C GLY A 336 -24.91 -21.24 10.57
N HIS A 337 -25.30 -20.02 10.20
CA HIS A 337 -26.72 -19.71 9.98
C HIS A 337 -27.03 -18.97 8.68
N ASP A 338 -26.24 -17.96 8.34
CA ASP A 338 -26.70 -16.93 7.40
C ASP A 338 -26.32 -17.22 5.94
N ALA A 339 -25.06 -17.54 5.66
CA ALA A 339 -24.55 -17.68 4.29
C ALA A 339 -25.10 -18.96 3.62
N PRO A 340 -25.84 -18.88 2.51
CA PRO A 340 -26.26 -20.06 1.75
C PRO A 340 -25.11 -20.71 0.95
N TYR A 341 -24.04 -19.95 0.69
CA TYR A 341 -22.86 -20.44 -0.02
C TYR A 341 -21.58 -19.95 0.67
N ALA A 342 -20.49 -20.70 0.47
CA ALA A 342 -19.15 -20.28 0.88
C ALA A 342 -18.15 -20.44 -0.26
N VAL A 343 -17.24 -19.48 -0.41
CA VAL A 343 -16.14 -19.52 -1.37
C VAL A 343 -14.83 -19.38 -0.61
N VAL A 344 -14.02 -20.44 -0.62
CA VAL A 344 -12.83 -20.55 0.22
C VAL A 344 -11.60 -20.89 -0.62
N GLU A 345 -10.52 -20.15 -0.38
CA GLU A 345 -9.19 -20.44 -0.93
C GLU A 345 -8.46 -21.41 0.02
N PRO A 346 -8.29 -22.70 -0.35
CA PRO A 346 -7.75 -23.70 0.57
C PRO A 346 -6.30 -23.41 0.96
N ASP A 347 -5.50 -22.84 0.07
CA ASP A 347 -4.11 -22.45 0.35
C ASP A 347 -4.04 -21.38 1.43
N ARG A 348 -4.98 -20.42 1.40
CA ARG A 348 -5.07 -19.37 2.41
C ARG A 348 -5.51 -19.92 3.75
N LEU A 349 -6.48 -20.83 3.76
CA LEU A 349 -6.94 -21.49 4.97
C LEU A 349 -5.78 -22.28 5.62
N ARG A 350 -5.02 -23.04 4.82
CA ARG A 350 -3.81 -23.74 5.28
C ARG A 350 -2.75 -22.79 5.84
N ALA A 351 -2.47 -21.69 5.14
CA ALA A 351 -1.49 -20.70 5.60
C ALA A 351 -1.91 -20.05 6.93
N LEU A 352 -3.19 -19.71 7.09
CA LEU A 352 -3.71 -19.16 8.36
C LEU A 352 -3.64 -20.18 9.50
N ARG A 353 -3.91 -21.45 9.22
CA ARG A 353 -3.85 -22.52 10.25
C ARG A 353 -2.48 -22.65 10.88
N THR A 354 -1.41 -22.34 10.13
CA THR A 354 -0.02 -22.37 10.64
C THR A 354 0.33 -21.23 11.58
N ILE A 355 -0.55 -20.23 11.73
CA ILE A 355 -0.37 -19.10 12.64
C ILE A 355 -1.12 -19.42 13.93
N GLY A 356 -0.39 -19.53 15.05
CA GLY A 356 -0.95 -20.04 16.30
C GLY A 356 -2.21 -19.31 16.79
N SER A 357 -2.27 -17.99 16.65
CA SER A 357 -3.45 -17.19 17.03
C SER A 357 -4.68 -17.44 16.16
N TYR A 358 -4.51 -17.95 14.94
CA TYR A 358 -5.61 -18.26 14.02
C TYR A 358 -6.02 -19.74 14.03
N THR A 359 -5.19 -20.65 14.55
CA THR A 359 -5.41 -22.11 14.44
C THR A 359 -6.81 -22.53 14.88
N THR A 360 -7.25 -22.18 16.08
CA THR A 360 -8.58 -22.54 16.60
C THR A 360 -9.72 -21.97 15.76
N LEU A 361 -9.58 -20.74 15.28
CA LEU A 361 -10.59 -20.09 14.45
C LEU A 361 -10.68 -20.75 13.07
N ILE A 362 -9.55 -21.14 12.48
CA ILE A 362 -9.52 -21.86 11.22
C ILE A 362 -10.09 -23.27 11.36
N ASP A 363 -9.74 -23.99 12.43
CA ASP A 363 -10.32 -25.30 12.74
C ASP A 363 -11.86 -25.18 12.85
N ARG A 364 -12.33 -24.10 13.48
CA ARG A 364 -13.77 -23.85 13.59
C ARG A 364 -14.45 -23.59 12.25
N ILE A 365 -13.81 -22.82 11.35
CA ILE A 365 -14.30 -22.65 9.98
C ILE A 365 -14.41 -23.99 9.27
N GLN A 366 -13.40 -24.87 9.40
CA GLN A 366 -13.43 -26.20 8.77
C GLN A 366 -14.60 -27.04 9.29
N VAL A 367 -14.81 -27.08 10.62
CA VAL A 367 -15.94 -27.79 11.24
C VAL A 367 -17.28 -27.28 10.74
N LEU A 368 -17.46 -25.96 10.62
CA LEU A 368 -18.72 -25.37 10.13
C LEU A 368 -18.95 -25.68 8.65
N LEU A 369 -17.91 -25.65 7.83
CA LEU A 369 -17.99 -26.03 6.42
C LEU A 369 -18.36 -27.51 6.27
N GLU A 370 -17.69 -28.41 6.98
CA GLU A 370 -17.96 -29.86 6.95
C GLU A 370 -19.35 -30.22 7.45
N ARG A 371 -19.86 -29.49 8.46
CA ARG A 371 -21.16 -29.78 9.07
C ARG A 371 -22.35 -29.26 8.27
N HIS A 372 -22.19 -28.12 7.61
CA HIS A 372 -23.32 -27.39 7.03
C HIS A 372 -23.26 -27.24 5.52
N PHE A 373 -22.15 -27.59 4.88
CA PHE A 373 -21.98 -27.36 3.46
C PHE A 373 -21.41 -28.56 2.71
N SER A 374 -21.82 -28.68 1.45
CA SER A 374 -21.26 -29.61 0.48
C SER A 374 -20.46 -28.86 -0.57
N LEU A 375 -19.33 -29.41 -1.00
CA LEU A 375 -18.54 -28.85 -2.10
C LEU A 375 -19.29 -29.08 -3.43
N VAL A 376 -19.61 -28.01 -4.14
CA VAL A 376 -20.41 -28.07 -5.39
C VAL A 376 -19.62 -27.69 -6.64
N ALA A 377 -18.54 -26.91 -6.49
CA ALA A 377 -17.64 -26.60 -7.60
C ALA A 377 -16.24 -26.25 -7.12
N ILE A 378 -15.28 -26.32 -8.04
CA ILE A 378 -13.93 -25.81 -7.88
C ILE A 378 -13.67 -24.87 -9.05
N ALA A 379 -13.35 -23.61 -8.74
CA ALA A 379 -12.87 -22.63 -9.70
C ALA A 379 -11.37 -22.36 -9.46
N GLY A 380 -10.68 -21.79 -10.45
CA GLY A 380 -9.25 -21.45 -10.35
C GLY A 380 -8.37 -22.23 -11.32
N HIS A 381 -7.29 -21.58 -11.74
CA HIS A 381 -6.33 -22.07 -12.72
C HIS A 381 -4.89 -21.78 -12.23
N PRO A 382 -4.33 -22.60 -11.32
CA PRO A 382 -2.96 -22.42 -10.85
C PRO A 382 -1.94 -22.49 -12.00
N PRO A 383 -0.83 -21.72 -11.94
CA PRO A 383 -0.44 -20.78 -10.90
C PRO A 383 -1.02 -19.36 -11.08
N TRP A 384 -1.91 -19.15 -12.05
CA TRP A 384 -2.36 -17.83 -12.48
C TRP A 384 -3.51 -17.27 -11.62
N THR A 385 -4.46 -18.12 -11.24
CA THR A 385 -5.50 -17.82 -10.24
C THR A 385 -5.50 -18.90 -9.17
N PRO A 386 -5.71 -18.54 -7.89
CA PRO A 386 -5.75 -19.53 -6.82
C PRO A 386 -6.98 -20.43 -6.98
N LEU A 387 -6.90 -21.66 -6.48
CA LEU A 387 -8.08 -22.52 -6.38
C LEU A 387 -9.08 -21.90 -5.40
N LEU A 388 -10.35 -21.93 -5.78
CA LEU A 388 -11.49 -21.47 -5.01
C LEU A 388 -12.50 -22.60 -4.91
N TYR A 389 -12.71 -23.08 -3.69
CA TYR A 389 -13.67 -24.14 -3.40
C TYR A 389 -15.02 -23.47 -3.13
N VAL A 390 -16.03 -23.86 -3.90
CA VAL A 390 -17.38 -23.31 -3.81
C VAL A 390 -18.27 -24.34 -3.13
N TYR A 391 -18.82 -23.93 -2.00
CA TYR A 391 -19.65 -24.75 -1.13
C TYR A 391 -21.09 -24.24 -1.14
N ALA A 392 -22.06 -25.16 -1.14
CA ALA A 392 -23.47 -24.86 -0.97
C ALA A 392 -23.96 -25.42 0.37
N ARG A 393 -24.75 -24.63 1.10
CA ARG A 393 -25.31 -25.06 2.38
C ARG A 393 -26.25 -26.24 2.15
N GLU A 394 -26.05 -27.31 2.91
CA GLU A 394 -26.98 -28.42 2.96
C GLU A 394 -28.30 -27.88 3.54
N ALA A 395 -29.40 -28.03 2.80
CA ALA A 395 -30.70 -27.66 3.33
C ALA A 395 -30.88 -28.36 4.67
N ALA A 396 -31.20 -27.60 5.73
CA ALA A 396 -31.45 -28.17 7.05
C ALA A 396 -32.38 -29.39 6.87
N PRO A 397 -32.13 -30.53 7.56
CA PRO A 397 -33.08 -31.63 7.51
C PRO A 397 -34.43 -31.03 7.84
N LYS A 398 -35.39 -31.12 6.90
CA LYS A 398 -36.75 -30.63 7.10
C LYS A 398 -37.20 -31.19 8.44
N SER A 399 -37.26 -30.36 9.47
CA SER A 399 -37.97 -30.69 10.69
C SER A 399 -39.34 -31.08 10.20
N GLY A 400 -39.64 -32.39 10.27
CA GLY A 400 -40.92 -32.91 9.81
C GLY A 400 -42.06 -32.09 10.40
N PRO A 401 -43.22 -32.05 9.75
CA PRO A 401 -44.36 -31.30 10.26
C PRO A 401 -44.53 -31.62 11.75
N ARG A 402 -44.41 -30.60 12.61
CA ARG A 402 -44.79 -30.72 14.01
C ARG A 402 -46.23 -31.20 14.00
N SER A 403 -46.46 -32.43 14.45
CA SER A 403 -47.81 -32.92 14.70
C SER A 403 -48.52 -31.89 15.58
N PRO A 404 -49.69 -31.39 15.17
CA PRO A 404 -50.48 -30.52 16.01
C PRO A 404 -51.03 -31.34 17.17
N GLY A 405 -50.60 -30.99 18.37
CA GLY A 405 -51.20 -31.48 19.62
C GLY A 405 -50.29 -32.39 20.41
N GLN A 406 -49.81 -31.89 21.54
CA GLN A 406 -50.27 -32.33 22.87
C GLN A 406 -49.70 -31.39 23.95
N PRO A 407 -50.37 -31.30 25.11
CA PRO A 407 -50.74 -30.05 25.78
C PRO A 407 -49.62 -29.27 26.47
#